data_AF-A0AAV5QQY1-F1
#
_entry.id   AF-A0AAV5QQY1-F1
#
_cell.length_a   1.000
_cell.length_b   1.000
_cell.length_c   1.000
_cell.angle_alpha   90.00
_cell.angle_beta   90.00
_cell.angle_gamma   90.00
#
_symmetry.space_group_name_H-M   'P 1'
#
loop_
_entity.id
_entity.type
_entity.pdbx_description
1 polymer ?
#
loop_
_entity_poly.entity_id
_entity_poly.type
_entity_poly.pdbx_seq_one_letter_code
_entity_poly.pdbx_strand_id
1 'polypeptide(L)'
;MLIYKRFFFPQVVFKRFLSNIVNEKEISRAKDFLSSISRNSVPKHLYSLKFSRSSGPGGQNVNKVSTKVTLSLSESFLYHIPKLVLEQLVEKDFKYFNKSKKSILIQSDLTRSRESNVDDCFNKLAKEMNDIVYFRNTENDEVNQAKWKKIKQKTNEKRLQDKKRLKSKKEHRQKPQFD
;
A
#
# COMPACT_ATOMS: atom_id res chain seq x y z
N MET A 1 -0.98 -26.92 -53.12
CA MET A 1 -1.96 -27.09 -52.01
C MET A 1 -1.19 -27.12 -50.70
N LEU A 2 -0.91 -25.96 -50.10
CA LEU A 2 -0.29 -25.87 -48.76
C LEU A 2 -1.12 -24.92 -47.91
N ILE A 3 -1.79 -25.51 -46.93
CA ILE A 3 -2.76 -24.90 -46.02
C ILE A 3 -1.98 -24.08 -44.98
N TYR A 4 -1.83 -22.77 -45.19
CA TYR A 4 -1.50 -21.87 -44.08
C TYR A 4 -2.76 -21.69 -43.24
N LYS A 5 -2.92 -22.57 -42.24
CA LYS A 5 -3.84 -22.38 -41.10
C LYS A 5 -3.34 -21.15 -40.33
N ARG A 6 -3.77 -19.98 -40.79
CA ARG A 6 -3.52 -18.68 -40.18
C ARG A 6 -4.26 -18.69 -38.85
N PHE A 7 -3.56 -19.08 -37.79
CA PHE A 7 -4.04 -19.01 -36.40
C PHE A 7 -4.42 -17.55 -36.12
N PHE A 8 -5.70 -17.24 -36.29
CA PHE A 8 -6.29 -15.96 -35.97
C PHE A 8 -6.43 -15.90 -34.45
N PHE A 9 -5.33 -15.63 -33.76
CA PHE A 9 -5.38 -15.30 -32.35
C PHE A 9 -6.13 -13.98 -32.19
N PRO A 10 -7.21 -13.92 -31.39
CA PRO A 10 -7.98 -12.70 -31.21
C PRO A 10 -7.09 -11.62 -30.58
N GLN A 11 -6.91 -10.50 -31.28
CA GLN A 11 -6.07 -9.35 -30.87
C GLN A 11 -6.41 -8.83 -29.45
N VAL A 12 -7.63 -9.08 -28.96
CA VAL A 12 -8.09 -8.71 -27.61
C VAL A 12 -7.40 -9.50 -26.51
N VAL A 13 -7.17 -10.80 -26.72
CA VAL A 13 -6.50 -11.66 -25.72
C VAL A 13 -5.01 -11.33 -25.64
N PHE A 14 -4.38 -11.03 -26.78
CA PHE A 14 -2.98 -10.62 -26.84
C PHE A 14 -2.75 -9.23 -26.20
N LYS A 15 -3.64 -8.26 -26.46
CA LYS A 15 -3.61 -6.95 -25.75
C LYS A 15 -3.73 -7.12 -24.23
N ARG A 16 -4.61 -8.00 -23.76
CA ARG A 16 -4.80 -8.25 -22.32
C ARG A 16 -3.63 -9.00 -21.68
N PHE A 17 -3.01 -9.91 -22.42
CA PHE A 17 -1.80 -10.60 -22.00
C PHE A 17 -0.60 -9.65 -21.90
N LEU A 18 -0.39 -8.80 -22.92
CA LEU A 18 0.64 -7.77 -22.88
C LEU A 18 0.40 -6.74 -21.78
N SER A 19 -0.85 -6.30 -21.54
CA SER A 19 -1.16 -5.39 -20.43
C SER A 19 -0.88 -6.04 -19.07
N ASN A 20 -1.16 -7.34 -18.91
CA ASN A 20 -0.84 -8.07 -17.68
C ASN A 20 0.68 -8.20 -17.48
N ILE A 21 1.44 -8.51 -18.54
CA ILE A 21 2.92 -8.58 -18.47
C ILE A 21 3.52 -7.21 -18.14
N VAL A 22 3.00 -6.12 -18.73
CA VAL A 22 3.44 -4.76 -18.44
C VAL A 22 3.17 -4.42 -16.97
N ASN A 23 1.98 -4.76 -16.46
CA ASN A 23 1.63 -4.57 -15.06
C ASN A 23 2.53 -5.38 -14.10
N GLU A 24 2.84 -6.64 -14.40
CA GLU A 24 3.74 -7.45 -13.56
C GLU A 24 5.16 -6.87 -13.47
N LYS A 25 5.70 -6.40 -14.60
CA LYS A 25 7.01 -5.73 -14.62
C LYS A 25 7.00 -4.41 -13.85
N GLU A 26 5.93 -3.63 -13.97
CA GLU A 26 5.78 -2.39 -13.19
C GLU A 26 5.63 -2.67 -11.69
N ILE A 27 4.91 -3.73 -11.31
CA ILE A 27 4.80 -4.17 -9.91
C ILE A 27 6.17 -4.60 -9.38
N SER A 28 6.97 -5.35 -10.15
CA SER A 28 8.33 -5.71 -9.74
C SER A 28 9.18 -4.47 -9.51
N ARG A 29 9.22 -3.54 -10.47
CA ARG A 29 9.97 -2.27 -10.34
C ARG A 29 9.52 -1.47 -9.12
N ALA A 30 8.23 -1.44 -8.85
CA ALA A 30 7.67 -0.76 -7.69
C ALA A 30 8.12 -1.40 -6.37
N LYS A 31 8.13 -2.74 -6.28
CA LYS A 31 8.66 -3.47 -5.13
C LYS A 31 10.16 -3.23 -4.94
N ASP A 32 10.93 -3.33 -6.02
CA ASP A 32 12.38 -3.10 -5.99
C ASP A 32 12.69 -1.69 -5.50
N PHE A 33 11.99 -0.68 -6.03
CA PHE A 33 12.12 0.71 -5.60
C PHE A 33 11.82 0.91 -4.11
N LEU A 34 10.73 0.33 -3.61
CA LEU A 34 10.35 0.43 -2.19
C LEU A 34 11.34 -0.28 -1.26
N SER A 35 12.01 -1.33 -1.75
CA SER A 35 13.07 -2.01 -1.01
C SER A 35 14.41 -1.25 -1.04
N SER A 36 14.70 -0.53 -2.11
CA SER A 36 15.97 0.18 -2.28
C SER A 36 15.98 1.57 -1.64
N ILE A 37 14.80 2.17 -1.42
CA ILE A 37 14.69 3.55 -0.96
C ILE A 37 15.38 3.76 0.40
N SER A 38 16.44 4.54 0.36
CA SER A 38 17.30 4.85 1.49
C SER A 38 18.07 6.14 1.21
N ARG A 39 18.69 6.71 2.24
CA ARG A 39 19.51 7.93 2.11
C ARG A 39 20.56 7.84 1.00
N ASN A 40 21.19 6.68 0.84
CA ASN A 40 22.26 6.47 -0.14
C ASN A 40 21.73 6.16 -1.53
N SER A 41 20.51 5.61 -1.63
CA SER A 41 19.89 5.29 -2.91
C SER A 41 19.36 6.53 -3.63
N VAL A 42 18.99 7.59 -2.92
CA VAL A 42 18.46 8.81 -3.53
C VAL A 42 19.60 9.75 -3.92
N PRO A 43 19.74 10.14 -5.20
CA PRO A 43 20.72 11.13 -5.63
C PRO A 43 20.58 12.47 -4.90
N LYS A 44 21.72 13.04 -4.47
CA LYS A 44 21.78 14.31 -3.69
C LYS A 44 21.12 15.51 -4.37
N HIS A 45 21.04 15.53 -5.70
CA HIS A 45 20.42 16.63 -6.44
C HIS A 45 18.88 16.57 -6.46
N LEU A 46 18.29 15.44 -6.08
CA LEU A 46 16.83 15.24 -6.05
C LEU A 46 16.19 15.66 -4.72
N TYR A 47 17.00 15.99 -3.72
CA TYR A 47 16.52 16.44 -2.42
C TYR A 47 17.32 17.60 -1.86
N SER A 48 16.69 18.36 -0.98
CA SER A 48 17.31 19.44 -0.23
C SER A 48 17.10 19.21 1.26
N LEU A 49 18.15 19.46 2.04
CA LEU A 49 18.12 19.39 3.50
C LEU A 49 18.15 20.81 4.06
N LYS A 50 17.20 21.13 4.94
CA LYS A 50 17.21 22.36 5.73
C LYS A 50 17.35 22.01 7.20
N PHE A 51 18.30 22.67 7.87
CA PHE A 51 18.53 22.48 9.30
C PHE A 51 17.92 23.65 10.07
N SER A 52 17.20 23.34 11.13
CA SER A 52 16.59 24.33 12.01
C SER A 52 16.74 23.92 13.48
N ARG A 53 16.39 24.82 14.39
CA ARG A 53 16.35 24.51 15.83
C ARG A 53 15.14 23.62 16.13
N SER A 54 15.33 22.66 17.03
CA SER A 54 14.25 21.78 17.47
C SER A 54 13.26 22.55 18.35
N SER A 55 12.01 22.07 18.42
CA SER A 55 10.92 22.79 19.11
C SER A 55 10.64 22.27 20.53
N GLY A 56 11.52 21.40 21.06
CA GLY A 56 11.33 20.72 22.35
C GLY A 56 11.57 21.60 23.58
N PRO A 57 11.34 21.06 24.79
CA PRO A 57 11.53 21.79 26.04
C PRO A 57 12.96 22.34 26.15
N GLY A 58 13.06 23.60 26.56
CA GLY A 58 14.28 24.40 26.48
C GLY A 58 15.53 23.79 27.10
N GLY A 59 16.69 24.21 26.60
CA GLY A 59 18.01 23.78 27.06
C GLY A 59 19.12 24.28 26.13
N GLN A 60 20.38 24.13 26.53
CA GLN A 60 21.50 24.63 25.74
C GLN A 60 21.50 24.06 24.31
N ASN A 61 21.22 22.76 24.14
CA ASN A 61 21.19 22.13 22.82
C ASN A 61 20.05 22.63 21.93
N VAL A 62 18.83 22.78 22.48
CA VAL A 62 17.64 23.25 21.74
C VAL A 62 17.85 24.67 21.23
N ASN A 63 18.42 25.54 22.07
CA ASN A 63 18.61 26.96 21.75
C ASN A 63 19.81 27.20 20.82
N LYS A 64 20.89 26.42 20.96
CA LYS A 64 22.15 26.68 20.24
C LYS A 64 22.33 25.84 18.97
N VAL A 65 21.81 24.61 18.92
CA VAL A 65 22.16 23.67 17.86
C VAL A 65 20.98 23.39 16.95
N SER A 66 21.12 23.73 15.66
CA SER A 66 20.15 23.40 14.63
C SER A 66 20.17 21.91 14.30
N THR A 67 19.54 21.08 15.13
CA THR A 67 19.51 19.61 15.00
C THR A 67 18.29 19.08 14.25
N LYS A 68 17.20 19.85 14.18
CA LYS A 68 16.01 19.52 13.39
C LYS A 68 16.36 19.51 11.91
N VAL A 69 15.93 18.47 11.21
CA VAL A 69 16.11 18.29 9.78
C VAL A 69 14.77 18.37 9.09
N THR A 70 14.70 19.16 8.02
CA THR A 70 13.61 19.13 7.04
C THR A 70 14.16 18.62 5.72
N LEU A 71 13.71 17.43 5.33
CA LEU A 71 13.95 16.83 4.02
C LEU A 71 12.87 17.32 3.05
N SER A 72 13.29 17.93 1.95
CA SER A 72 12.42 18.37 0.86
C SER A 72 12.81 17.63 -0.42
N LEU A 73 11.89 16.84 -0.97
CA LEU A 73 12.06 16.16 -2.27
C LEU A 73 11.34 16.97 -3.34
N SER A 74 12.05 17.29 -4.42
CA SER A 74 11.52 18.12 -5.51
C SER A 74 10.55 17.34 -6.40
N GLU A 75 9.88 18.05 -7.31
CA GLU A 75 9.07 17.41 -8.35
C GLU A 75 9.91 16.43 -9.20
N SER A 76 11.20 16.72 -9.41
CA SER A 76 12.14 15.83 -10.11
C SER A 76 12.25 14.45 -9.45
N PHE A 77 12.19 14.38 -8.12
CA PHE A 77 12.19 13.11 -7.41
C PHE A 77 10.91 12.31 -7.68
N LEU A 78 9.76 12.96 -7.85
CA LEU A 78 8.49 12.27 -8.13
C LEU A 78 8.52 11.52 -9.46
N TYR A 79 9.25 12.01 -10.47
CA TYR A 79 9.46 11.30 -11.74
C TYR A 79 10.35 10.06 -11.59
N HIS A 80 11.15 9.99 -10.53
CA HIS A 80 11.96 8.81 -10.23
C HIS A 80 11.14 7.71 -9.52
N ILE A 81 10.00 8.07 -8.92
CA ILE A 81 9.10 7.12 -8.28
C ILE A 81 8.32 6.35 -9.36
N PRO A 82 8.23 5.01 -9.28
CA PRO A 82 7.40 4.23 -10.18
C PRO A 82 5.95 4.72 -10.16
N LYS A 83 5.34 4.83 -11.35
CA LYS A 83 3.99 5.40 -11.52
C LYS A 83 2.93 4.77 -10.60
N LEU A 84 2.94 3.44 -10.48
CA LEU A 84 2.04 2.70 -9.58
C LEU A 84 2.13 3.16 -8.12
N VAL A 85 3.34 3.45 -7.64
CA VAL A 85 3.57 3.94 -6.28
C VAL A 85 3.04 5.36 -6.15
N LEU A 86 3.38 6.23 -7.09
CA LEU A 86 2.97 7.63 -7.07
C LEU A 86 1.44 7.78 -7.10
N GLU A 87 0.75 7.00 -7.93
CA GLU A 87 -0.72 7.00 -8.01
C GLU A 87 -1.35 6.60 -6.68
N GLN A 88 -0.86 5.54 -6.03
CA GLN A 88 -1.39 5.11 -4.73
C GLN A 88 -1.09 6.12 -3.61
N LEU A 89 0.06 6.79 -3.64
CA LEU A 89 0.40 7.84 -2.68
C LEU A 89 -0.53 9.05 -2.80
N VAL A 90 -0.92 9.41 -4.02
CA VAL A 90 -1.88 10.50 -4.27
C VAL A 90 -3.29 10.09 -3.90
N GLU A 91 -3.72 8.88 -4.28
CA GLU A 91 -5.07 8.35 -3.98
C GLU A 91 -5.33 8.21 -2.48
N LYS A 92 -4.33 7.76 -1.72
CA LYS A 92 -4.44 7.51 -0.27
C LYS A 92 -4.03 8.71 0.59
N ASP A 93 -3.94 9.90 0.01
CA ASP A 93 -3.58 11.15 0.69
C ASP A 93 -2.31 11.04 1.55
N PHE A 94 -1.17 10.76 0.92
CA PHE A 94 0.12 10.69 1.59
C PHE A 94 0.40 11.94 2.43
N LYS A 95 0.55 11.75 3.75
CA LYS A 95 0.63 12.85 4.73
C LYS A 95 1.76 13.85 4.51
N TYR A 96 2.86 13.42 3.89
CA TYR A 96 4.03 14.26 3.63
C TYR A 96 4.00 14.91 2.24
N PHE A 97 2.96 14.65 1.44
CA PHE A 97 2.82 15.19 0.09
C PHE A 97 2.22 16.60 0.12
N ASN A 98 2.93 17.54 -0.50
CA ASN A 98 2.44 18.88 -0.75
C ASN A 98 1.83 18.96 -2.16
N LYS A 99 0.49 18.96 -2.24
CA LYS A 99 -0.25 19.01 -3.51
C LYS A 99 0.06 20.28 -4.32
N SER A 100 0.21 21.43 -3.68
CA SER A 100 0.42 22.72 -4.37
C SER A 100 1.80 22.83 -5.00
N LYS A 101 2.84 22.36 -4.31
CA LYS A 101 4.24 22.46 -4.76
C LYS A 101 4.75 21.18 -5.42
N LYS A 102 3.91 20.15 -5.52
CA LYS A 102 4.27 18.79 -5.99
C LYS A 102 5.61 18.33 -5.40
N SER A 103 5.68 18.35 -4.08
CA SER A 103 6.90 18.02 -3.34
C SER A 103 6.58 17.18 -2.11
N ILE A 104 7.55 16.42 -1.62
CA ILE A 104 7.42 15.67 -0.36
C ILE A 104 8.26 16.38 0.69
N LEU A 105 7.66 16.65 1.85
CA LEU A 105 8.32 17.35 2.95
C LEU A 105 8.22 16.51 4.23
N ILE A 106 9.38 16.14 4.77
CA ILE A 106 9.50 15.27 5.95
C ILE A 106 10.41 15.93 6.96
N GLN A 107 10.06 15.83 8.24
CA GLN A 107 10.80 16.44 9.32
C GLN A 107 11.16 15.43 10.41
N SER A 108 12.34 15.61 10.99
CA SER A 108 12.78 14.87 12.16
C SER A 108 13.64 15.72 13.09
N ASP A 109 13.33 15.63 14.38
CA ASP A 109 14.05 16.23 15.50
C ASP A 109 14.16 15.26 16.70
N LEU A 110 14.17 13.95 16.44
CA LEU A 110 14.17 12.90 17.47
C LEU A 110 15.46 12.87 18.29
N THR A 111 16.60 13.12 17.65
CA THR A 111 17.92 12.98 18.28
C THR A 111 18.68 14.30 18.31
N ARG A 112 19.77 14.32 19.10
CA ARG A 112 20.70 15.46 19.16
C ARG A 112 21.68 15.50 17.98
N SER A 113 21.71 14.46 17.13
CA SER A 113 22.61 14.38 15.97
C SER A 113 21.87 14.77 14.69
N ARG A 114 22.46 15.68 13.91
CA ARG A 114 21.94 16.06 12.60
C ARG A 114 21.90 14.86 11.65
N GLU A 115 22.96 14.07 11.64
CA GLU A 115 23.11 12.93 10.72
C GLU A 115 22.05 11.86 11.00
N SER A 116 21.84 11.51 12.27
CA SER A 116 20.81 10.57 12.67
C SER A 116 19.40 11.08 12.35
N ASN A 117 19.15 12.38 12.48
CA ASN A 117 17.86 12.97 12.08
C ASN A 117 17.66 13.00 10.55
N VAL A 118 18.74 13.07 9.75
CA VAL A 118 18.64 12.90 8.29
C VAL A 118 18.24 11.46 7.96
N ASP A 119 18.89 10.47 8.57
CA ASP A 119 18.56 9.06 8.35
C ASP A 119 17.12 8.75 8.76
N ASP A 120 16.66 9.31 9.89
CA ASP A 120 15.28 9.17 10.33
C ASP A 120 14.26 9.75 9.34
N CYS A 121 14.55 10.87 8.69
CA CYS A 121 13.67 11.39 7.63
C CYS A 121 13.50 10.41 6.47
N PHE A 122 14.57 9.75 6.02
CA PHE A 122 14.50 8.74 4.97
C PHE A 122 13.80 7.46 5.44
N ASN A 123 14.02 7.06 6.69
CA ASN A 123 13.32 5.91 7.27
C ASN A 123 11.82 6.15 7.38
N LYS A 124 11.39 7.36 7.80
CA LYS A 124 9.99 7.77 7.80
C LYS A 124 9.40 7.75 6.39
N LEU A 125 10.12 8.26 5.40
CA LEU A 125 9.70 8.18 4.00
C LEU A 125 9.46 6.74 3.56
N ALA A 126 10.46 5.87 3.75
CA ALA A 126 10.43 4.48 3.35
C ALA A 126 9.30 3.71 4.04
N LYS A 127 9.16 3.90 5.36
CA LYS A 127 8.13 3.25 6.16
C LYS A 127 6.73 3.63 5.68
N GLU A 128 6.45 4.92 5.55
CA GLU A 128 5.11 5.36 5.16
C GLU A 128 4.77 4.99 3.71
N MET A 129 5.76 5.01 2.82
CA MET A 129 5.56 4.49 1.46
C MET A 129 5.21 3.00 1.47
N ASN A 130 5.89 2.19 2.29
CA ASN A 130 5.56 0.77 2.42
C ASN A 130 4.19 0.52 3.08
N ASP A 131 3.80 1.34 4.04
CA ASP A 131 2.51 1.22 4.72
C ASP A 131 1.33 1.60 3.80
N ILE A 132 1.52 2.59 2.93
CA ILE A 132 0.49 3.08 2.01
C ILE A 132 0.40 2.20 0.77
N VAL A 133 1.54 1.78 0.21
CA VAL A 133 1.57 1.07 -1.07
C VAL A 133 1.18 -0.39 -0.86
N TYR A 134 0.14 -0.81 -1.56
CA TYR A 134 -0.35 -2.18 -1.53
C TYR A 134 -0.20 -2.83 -2.91
N PHE A 135 0.45 -4.00 -2.92
CA PHE A 135 0.45 -4.88 -4.08
C PHE A 135 -0.47 -6.06 -3.80
N ARG A 136 -1.37 -6.33 -4.74
CA ARG A 136 -2.18 -7.55 -4.70
C ARG A 136 -1.25 -8.75 -4.78
N ASN A 137 -1.14 -9.49 -3.69
CA ASN A 137 -0.34 -10.70 -3.67
C ASN A 137 -1.19 -11.87 -4.16
N THR A 138 -0.83 -12.45 -5.31
CA THR A 138 -1.62 -13.50 -5.96
C THR A 138 -1.82 -14.72 -5.06
N GLU A 139 -0.84 -15.03 -4.21
CA GLU A 139 -0.89 -16.13 -3.24
C GLU A 139 -1.96 -15.94 -2.16
N ASN A 140 -2.19 -14.70 -1.73
CA ASN A 140 -3.19 -14.38 -0.72
C ASN A 140 -4.61 -14.56 -1.27
N ASP A 141 -4.81 -14.46 -2.58
CA ASP A 141 -6.14 -14.58 -3.17
C ASP A 141 -6.71 -16.00 -3.02
N GLU A 142 -5.89 -17.03 -3.17
CA GLU A 142 -6.34 -18.43 -3.02
C GLU A 142 -6.72 -18.74 -1.57
N VAL A 143 -5.86 -18.33 -0.63
CA VAL A 143 -6.10 -18.48 0.82
C VAL A 143 -7.34 -17.69 1.24
N ASN A 144 -7.50 -16.45 0.75
CA ASN A 144 -8.67 -15.63 1.01
C ASN A 144 -9.93 -16.28 0.43
N GLN A 145 -9.90 -16.77 -0.81
CA GLN A 145 -11.03 -17.47 -1.42
C GLN A 145 -11.43 -18.72 -0.61
N ALA A 146 -10.46 -19.50 -0.15
CA ALA A 146 -10.72 -20.67 0.71
C ALA A 146 -11.36 -20.25 2.04
N LYS A 147 -10.87 -19.18 2.66
CA LYS A 147 -11.45 -18.60 3.89
C LYS A 147 -12.89 -18.15 3.67
N TRP A 148 -13.19 -17.42 2.60
CA TRP A 148 -14.54 -16.98 2.27
C TRP A 148 -15.49 -18.14 2.00
N LYS A 149 -15.03 -19.21 1.33
CA LYS A 149 -15.80 -20.45 1.14
C LYS A 149 -16.16 -21.10 2.48
N LYS A 150 -15.21 -21.21 3.41
CA LYS A 150 -15.44 -21.76 4.76
C LYS A 150 -16.45 -20.93 5.56
N ILE A 151 -16.31 -19.60 5.54
CA ILE A 151 -17.26 -18.69 6.21
C ILE A 151 -18.67 -18.88 5.63
N LYS A 152 -18.80 -18.93 4.31
CA LYS A 152 -20.09 -19.13 3.64
C LYS A 152 -20.74 -20.46 4.01
N GLN A 153 -19.97 -21.55 4.07
CA GLN A 153 -20.46 -22.86 4.51
C GLN A 153 -20.98 -22.81 5.95
N LYS A 154 -20.19 -22.29 6.89
CA LYS A 154 -20.56 -22.17 8.30
C LYS A 154 -21.83 -21.33 8.51
N THR A 155 -21.95 -20.20 7.80
CA THR A 155 -23.13 -19.34 7.86
C THR A 155 -24.38 -20.05 7.32
N ASN A 156 -24.23 -20.81 6.22
CA ASN A 156 -25.33 -21.59 5.65
C ASN A 156 -25.80 -22.71 6.58
N GLU A 157 -24.87 -23.43 7.22
CA GLU A 157 -25.19 -24.48 8.19
C GLU A 157 -25.95 -23.90 9.39
N LYS A 158 -25.45 -22.80 9.97
CA LYS A 158 -26.12 -22.12 11.08
C LYS A 158 -27.53 -21.67 10.70
N ARG A 159 -27.70 -21.07 9.52
CA ARG A 159 -29.01 -20.69 8.99
C ARG A 159 -29.96 -21.89 8.87
N LEU A 160 -29.47 -23.03 8.40
CA LEU A 160 -30.27 -24.24 8.27
C LEU A 160 -30.68 -24.81 9.64
N GLN A 161 -29.75 -24.82 10.60
CA GLN A 161 -30.02 -25.24 11.98
C GLN A 161 -31.07 -24.35 12.65
N ASP A 162 -30.95 -23.02 12.50
CA ASP A 162 -31.93 -22.08 13.02
C ASP A 162 -33.31 -22.28 12.39
N LYS A 163 -33.37 -22.50 11.07
CA LYS A 163 -34.63 -22.82 10.37
C LYS A 163 -35.27 -24.10 10.91
N LYS A 164 -34.48 -25.15 11.14
CA LYS A 164 -34.95 -26.43 11.72
C LYS A 164 -35.47 -26.24 13.15
N ARG A 165 -34.71 -25.53 14.00
CA ARG A 165 -35.09 -25.20 15.38
C ARG A 165 -36.40 -24.42 15.44
N LEU A 166 -36.56 -23.42 14.58
CA LEU A 166 -37.80 -22.64 14.49
C LEU A 166 -38.98 -23.48 14.00
N LYS A 167 -38.78 -24.42 13.06
CA LYS A 167 -39.81 -25.35 12.61
C LYS A 167 -40.30 -26.24 13.76
N SER A 168 -39.38 -26.93 14.44
CA SER A 168 -39.71 -27.80 15.58
C SER A 168 -40.42 -27.03 16.71
N LYS A 169 -39.96 -25.80 17.02
CA LYS A 169 -40.64 -24.93 17.99
C LYS A 169 -42.07 -24.57 17.58
N LYS A 170 -42.36 -24.42 16.29
CA LYS A 170 -43.71 -24.15 15.78
C LYS A 170 -44.58 -25.41 15.82
N GLU A 171 -44.03 -26.57 15.47
CA GLU A 171 -44.73 -27.87 15.54
C GLU A 171 -45.16 -28.19 16.97
N HIS A 172 -44.27 -28.02 17.96
CA HIS A 172 -44.60 -28.21 19.38
C HIS A 172 -45.66 -27.24 19.93
N ARG A 173 -45.95 -26.12 19.24
CA ARG A 173 -46.99 -25.17 19.64
C ARG A 173 -48.37 -25.53 19.07
N GLN A 174 -48.45 -26.46 18.12
CA GLN A 174 -49.74 -26.85 17.56
C GLN A 174 -50.49 -27.73 18.55
N LYS A 175 -51.82 -27.54 18.62
CA LYS A 175 -52.67 -28.39 19.45
C LYS A 175 -52.62 -29.82 18.89
N PRO A 176 -52.48 -30.85 19.75
CA PRO A 176 -52.58 -32.24 19.28
C PRO A 176 -53.95 -32.44 18.63
N GLN A 177 -53.97 -32.99 17.42
CA GLN A 177 -55.20 -33.52 16.84
C GLN A 177 -55.45 -34.87 17.52
N PHE A 178 -56.58 -34.97 18.21
CA PHE A 178 -57.13 -36.24 18.65
C PHE A 178 -58.17 -36.66 17.61
N ASP A 179 -58.05 -37.90 17.12
CA ASP A 179 -59.06 -38.57 16.27
C ASP A 179 -60.29 -38.96 17.10
#